data_AF-A0A8T7B4D4-F1
#
_entry.id   AF-A0A8T7B4D4-F1
#
_cell.length_a   1.000
_cell.length_b   1.000
_cell.length_c   1.000
_cell.angle_alpha   90.00
_cell.angle_beta   90.00
_cell.angle_gamma   90.00
#
_symmetry.space_group_name_H-M   'P 1'
#
loop_
_entity.id
_entity.type
_entity.pdbx_description
1 polymer ?
#
loop_
_entity_poly.entity_id
_entity_poly.type
_entity_poly.pdbx_seq_one_letter_code
_entity_poly.pdbx_strand_id
1 'polypeptide(L)'
;MIKKNKSKWSLITVSKSCWWIVFIVALASCGGKQNTNVDEPIDIGPKPDQLIEEYNQVYPGIRRLDQQAHWIQTNFRTKDAADLATFARHRLIDSQVDFANRAREFDKVAVSEEAGRALDIIRRGGVTPMPRAADKRRELNAILTRMRDRYIARQFCSADQAENATETSLVESEAEADETIRCLDYATLT
;
A
#
# COMPACT_ATOMS: atom_id res chain seq x y z
N MET A 1 -48.22 -18.28 47.78
CA MET A 1 -47.41 -18.88 46.69
C MET A 1 -46.62 -17.76 46.04
N ILE A 2 -45.29 -17.70 45.85
CA ILE A 2 -44.13 -18.59 46.03
C ILE A 2 -42.92 -17.69 46.38
N LYS A 3 -41.95 -18.28 47.10
CA LYS A 3 -40.81 -17.75 47.87
C LYS A 3 -39.86 -16.77 47.13
N LYS A 4 -39.50 -15.65 47.77
CA LYS A 4 -38.25 -14.89 47.48
C LYS A 4 -37.10 -15.46 48.32
N ASN A 5 -36.08 -15.96 47.63
CA ASN A 5 -34.88 -16.59 48.16
C ASN A 5 -33.97 -15.53 48.83
N LYS A 6 -33.58 -15.76 50.09
CA LYS A 6 -32.61 -14.93 50.83
C LYS A 6 -31.27 -15.66 50.86
N SER A 7 -30.32 -15.28 49.99
CA SER A 7 -28.93 -15.69 50.14
C SER A 7 -28.18 -14.66 50.99
N LYS A 8 -27.93 -15.02 52.24
CA LYS A 8 -26.99 -14.33 53.13
C LYS A 8 -25.57 -14.59 52.62
N TRP A 9 -24.80 -13.53 52.35
CA TRP A 9 -23.35 -13.64 52.29
C TRP A 9 -22.76 -12.79 53.41
N SER A 10 -22.19 -13.52 54.36
CA SER A 10 -21.51 -13.02 55.56
C SER A 10 -20.31 -12.18 55.18
N LEU A 11 -20.14 -11.06 55.88
CA LEU A 11 -18.95 -10.23 55.92
C LEU A 11 -17.72 -11.11 56.21
N ILE A 12 -16.80 -11.21 55.25
CA ILE A 12 -15.45 -11.72 55.49
C ILE A 12 -14.66 -10.55 56.09
N THR A 13 -14.45 -10.60 57.40
CA THR A 13 -13.50 -9.74 58.11
C THR A 13 -12.08 -10.12 57.68
N VAL A 14 -11.47 -9.33 56.79
CA VAL A 14 -10.06 -9.49 56.44
C VAL A 14 -9.21 -8.95 57.59
N SER A 15 -8.62 -9.90 58.31
CA SER A 15 -7.63 -9.75 59.37
C SER A 15 -6.40 -8.95 58.90
N LYS A 16 -5.87 -8.09 59.77
CA LYS A 16 -4.78 -7.11 59.53
C LYS A 16 -3.39 -7.70 59.26
N SER A 17 -3.28 -9.00 58.97
CA SER A 17 -1.98 -9.68 58.83
C SER A 17 -1.56 -10.00 57.39
N CYS A 18 -2.25 -9.47 56.37
CA CYS A 18 -1.90 -9.65 54.96
C CYS A 18 -1.55 -8.32 54.26
N TRP A 19 -0.99 -7.36 55.01
CA TRP A 19 -0.52 -6.07 54.50
C TRP A 19 1.02 -5.97 54.50
N TRP A 20 1.70 -7.10 54.34
CA TRP A 20 3.16 -7.15 54.23
C TRP A 20 3.67 -7.83 52.93
N ILE A 21 2.80 -8.50 52.17
CA ILE A 21 3.21 -9.24 50.97
C ILE A 21 3.06 -8.41 49.67
N VAL A 22 2.36 -7.27 49.69
CA VAL A 22 2.19 -6.41 48.49
C VAL A 22 3.36 -5.44 48.28
N PHE A 23 4.26 -5.26 49.25
CA PHE A 23 5.32 -4.24 49.18
C PHE A 23 6.66 -4.69 48.55
N ILE A 24 6.81 -5.97 48.14
CA ILE A 24 8.10 -6.50 47.62
C ILE A 24 8.11 -6.69 46.08
N VAL A 25 7.09 -6.24 45.35
CA VAL A 25 7.08 -6.28 43.86
C VAL A 25 7.33 -4.90 43.22
N ALA A 26 7.81 -3.92 43.99
CA ALA A 26 7.98 -2.54 43.52
C ALA A 26 9.44 -2.10 43.26
N LEU A 27 10.40 -3.03 43.07
CA LEU A 27 11.82 -2.69 42.85
C LEU A 27 12.44 -3.21 41.55
N ALA A 28 11.64 -3.73 40.62
CA ALA A 28 12.07 -4.02 39.24
C ALA A 28 11.54 -3.00 38.21
N SER A 29 11.33 -1.75 38.63
CA SER A 29 11.13 -0.62 37.71
C SER A 29 12.06 0.52 38.10
N CYS A 30 13.36 0.30 37.87
CA CYS A 30 14.32 1.39 37.78
C CYS A 30 14.23 1.93 36.34
N GLY A 31 13.41 2.97 36.18
CA GLY A 31 13.36 3.80 34.99
C GLY A 31 13.17 5.22 35.48
N GLY A 32 14.28 5.90 35.76
CA GLY A 32 14.27 7.26 36.30
C GLY A 32 13.44 8.20 35.42
N LYS A 33 12.50 8.91 36.04
CA LYS A 33 11.80 10.03 35.41
C LYS A 33 12.81 11.14 35.17
N GLN A 34 13.35 11.21 33.96
CA GLN A 34 13.96 12.44 33.48
C GLN A 34 12.82 13.42 33.23
N ASN A 35 12.64 14.36 34.16
CA ASN A 35 11.85 15.55 33.94
C ASN A 35 12.68 16.46 33.04
N THR A 36 12.75 16.14 31.75
CA THR A 36 13.07 17.16 30.77
C THR A 36 11.78 17.96 30.58
N ASN A 37 11.77 19.18 31.12
CA ASN A 37 11.13 20.26 30.38
C ASN A 37 11.86 20.32 29.04
N VAL A 38 11.41 19.49 28.10
CA VAL A 38 11.66 19.73 26.69
C VAL A 38 10.77 20.91 26.42
N ASP A 39 11.38 22.08 26.27
CA ASP A 39 10.72 23.24 25.69
C ASP A 39 9.90 22.74 24.50
N GLU A 40 8.59 22.94 24.57
CA GLU A 40 7.67 22.62 23.50
C GLU A 40 8.25 23.26 22.22
N PRO A 41 8.55 22.47 21.16
CA PRO A 41 9.21 23.02 19.99
C PRO A 41 8.32 24.11 19.42
N ILE A 42 8.83 25.35 19.43
CA ILE A 42 8.19 26.48 18.77
C ILE A 42 7.94 26.06 17.32
N ASP A 43 6.68 26.14 16.89
CA ASP A 43 6.24 25.81 15.54
C ASP A 43 6.74 26.87 14.56
N ILE A 44 7.89 26.60 13.95
CA ILE A 44 8.54 27.43 12.92
C ILE A 44 8.89 26.59 11.69
N GLY A 45 7.90 25.91 11.11
CA GLY A 45 8.09 25.34 9.78
C GLY A 45 7.19 24.17 9.41
N PRO A 46 7.31 23.66 8.17
CA PRO A 46 6.63 22.44 7.76
C PRO A 46 7.00 21.31 8.74
N LYS A 47 6.00 20.53 9.17
CA LYS A 47 6.14 19.50 10.21
C LYS A 47 6.42 18.14 9.57
N PRO A 48 7.68 17.65 9.61
CA PRO A 48 8.06 16.42 8.92
C PRO A 48 7.31 15.21 9.47
N ASP A 49 7.13 15.15 10.79
CA ASP A 49 6.45 14.04 11.46
C ASP A 49 4.96 13.94 11.07
N GLN A 50 4.31 15.06 10.77
CA GLN A 50 2.92 15.05 10.30
C GLN A 50 2.80 14.44 8.90
N LEU A 51 3.72 14.76 7.99
CA LEU A 51 3.74 14.14 6.66
C LEU A 51 4.01 12.63 6.75
N ILE A 52 4.96 12.23 7.60
CA ILE A 52 5.31 10.82 7.81
C ILE A 52 4.12 10.05 8.39
N GLU A 53 3.44 10.62 9.38
CA GLU A 53 2.26 9.99 9.98
C GLU A 53 1.11 9.86 8.96
N GLU A 54 0.83 10.91 8.19
CA GLU A 54 -0.18 10.86 7.13
C GLU A 54 0.15 9.78 6.08
N TYR A 55 1.41 9.72 5.65
CA TYR A 55 1.88 8.68 4.72
C TYR A 55 1.65 7.27 5.29
N ASN A 56 1.99 7.05 6.56
CA ASN A 56 1.84 5.77 7.24
C ASN A 56 0.37 5.37 7.42
N GLN A 57 -0.54 6.32 7.55
CA GLN A 57 -1.97 6.06 7.63
C GLN A 57 -2.61 5.80 6.25
N VAL A 58 -2.26 6.59 5.25
CA VAL A 58 -2.94 6.62 3.95
C VAL A 58 -2.35 5.62 2.95
N TYR A 59 -1.03 5.64 2.78
CA TYR A 59 -0.35 4.92 1.70
C TYR A 59 -0.54 3.39 1.77
N PRO A 60 -0.49 2.72 2.94
CA PRO A 60 -0.72 1.28 3.01
C PRO A 60 -2.11 0.83 2.54
N GLY A 61 -3.14 1.67 2.74
CA GLY A 61 -4.49 1.39 2.26
C GLY A 61 -4.54 1.39 0.73
N ILE A 62 -4.00 2.44 0.10
CA ILE A 62 -3.97 2.57 -1.35
C ILE A 62 -3.11 1.47 -1.99
N ARG A 63 -1.96 1.14 -1.40
CA ARG A 63 -1.09 0.05 -1.86
C ARG A 63 -1.80 -1.31 -1.80
N ARG A 64 -2.61 -1.54 -0.76
CA ARG A 64 -3.38 -2.80 -0.64
C ARG A 64 -4.44 -2.92 -1.73
N LEU A 65 -5.13 -1.82 -2.06
CA LEU A 65 -6.12 -1.78 -3.14
C LEU A 65 -5.47 -2.12 -4.49
N ASP A 66 -4.32 -1.52 -4.79
CA ASP A 66 -3.53 -1.82 -5.99
C ASP A 66 -3.15 -3.32 -6.06
N GLN A 67 -2.64 -3.88 -4.97
CA GLN A 67 -2.26 -5.30 -4.90
C GLN A 67 -3.45 -6.24 -5.09
N GLN A 68 -4.59 -5.94 -4.48
CA GLN A 68 -5.81 -6.75 -4.62
C GLN A 68 -6.34 -6.70 -6.05
N ALA A 69 -6.39 -5.51 -6.67
CA ALA A 69 -6.84 -5.37 -8.05
C ALA A 69 -5.93 -6.11 -9.03
N HIS A 70 -4.60 -6.06 -8.82
CA HIS A 70 -3.64 -6.84 -9.61
C HIS A 70 -3.81 -8.35 -9.44
N TRP A 71 -4.05 -8.82 -8.21
CA TRP A 71 -4.33 -10.23 -7.97
C TRP A 71 -5.59 -10.69 -8.73
N ILE A 72 -6.67 -9.90 -8.71
CA ILE A 72 -7.89 -10.19 -9.48
C ILE A 72 -7.58 -10.26 -10.97
N GLN A 73 -6.88 -9.26 -11.53
CA GLN A 73 -6.48 -9.25 -12.95
C GLN A 73 -5.67 -10.49 -13.34
N THR A 74 -4.77 -10.95 -12.46
CA THR A 74 -3.90 -12.10 -12.73
C THR A 74 -4.68 -13.42 -12.78
N ASN A 75 -5.73 -13.56 -11.96
CA ASN A 75 -6.52 -14.80 -11.84
C ASN A 75 -7.69 -14.87 -12.82
N PHE A 76 -8.34 -13.75 -13.12
CA PHE A 76 -9.56 -13.73 -13.94
C PHE A 76 -9.34 -13.25 -15.38
N ARG A 77 -8.26 -12.49 -15.65
CA ARG A 77 -7.85 -12.02 -17.00
C ARG A 77 -8.99 -11.47 -17.88
N THR A 78 -9.97 -10.79 -17.28
CA THR A 78 -11.04 -10.08 -18.01
C THR A 78 -10.68 -8.62 -18.21
N LYS A 79 -11.34 -7.96 -19.17
CA LYS A 79 -11.16 -6.51 -19.40
C LYS A 79 -11.51 -5.69 -18.15
N ASP A 80 -12.62 -5.99 -17.49
CA ASP A 80 -13.04 -5.30 -16.26
C ASP A 80 -11.98 -5.41 -15.15
N ALA A 81 -11.35 -6.58 -15.01
CA ALA A 81 -10.29 -6.78 -14.05
C ALA A 81 -9.03 -5.98 -14.41
N ALA A 82 -8.70 -5.86 -15.70
CA ALA A 82 -7.61 -5.02 -16.19
C ALA A 82 -7.87 -3.52 -15.96
N ASP A 83 -9.10 -3.06 -16.21
CA ASP A 83 -9.53 -1.69 -15.97
C ASP A 83 -9.47 -1.35 -14.46
N LEU A 84 -9.94 -2.25 -13.60
CA LEU A 84 -9.87 -2.10 -12.15
C LEU A 84 -8.42 -2.03 -11.65
N ALA A 85 -7.54 -2.91 -12.14
CA ALA A 85 -6.11 -2.89 -11.80
C ALA A 85 -5.44 -1.58 -12.25
N THR A 86 -5.79 -1.08 -13.42
CA THR A 86 -5.28 0.20 -13.95
C THR A 86 -5.74 1.38 -13.12
N PHE A 87 -7.02 1.42 -12.75
CA PHE A 87 -7.57 2.45 -11.88
C PHE A 87 -6.88 2.47 -10.52
N ALA A 88 -6.74 1.31 -9.87
CA ALA A 88 -6.06 1.21 -8.57
C ALA A 88 -4.59 1.63 -8.66
N ARG A 89 -3.90 1.23 -9.74
CA ARG A 89 -2.51 1.62 -10.01
C ARG A 89 -2.34 3.12 -10.18
N HIS A 90 -3.25 3.78 -10.90
CA HIS A 90 -3.24 5.22 -11.06
C HIS A 90 -3.32 5.94 -9.71
N ARG A 91 -4.23 5.51 -8.82
CA ARG A 91 -4.37 6.11 -7.48
C ARG A 91 -3.12 5.92 -6.63
N LEU A 92 -2.49 4.74 -6.68
CA LEU A 92 -1.24 4.50 -5.97
C LEU A 92 -0.12 5.41 -6.48
N ILE A 93 0.01 5.53 -7.80
CA ILE A 93 1.02 6.38 -8.43
C ILE A 93 0.80 7.86 -8.11
N ASP A 94 -0.42 8.36 -8.17
CA ASP A 94 -0.72 9.75 -7.85
C ASP A 94 -0.43 10.07 -6.39
N SER A 95 -0.80 9.18 -5.46
CA SER A 95 -0.46 9.31 -4.04
C SER A 95 1.05 9.30 -3.82
N GLN A 96 1.78 8.40 -4.47
CA GLN A 96 3.24 8.34 -4.37
C GLN A 96 3.90 9.65 -4.84
N VAL A 97 3.42 10.23 -5.94
CA VAL A 97 3.96 11.49 -6.47
C VAL A 97 3.63 12.67 -5.57
N ASP A 98 2.41 12.72 -5.02
CA ASP A 98 2.02 13.75 -4.06
C ASP A 98 2.94 13.73 -2.83
N PHE A 99 3.07 12.57 -2.18
CA PHE A 99 3.94 12.41 -1.02
C PHE A 99 5.41 12.68 -1.34
N ALA A 100 5.91 12.25 -2.50
CA ALA A 100 7.29 12.53 -2.91
C ALA A 100 7.54 14.03 -3.16
N ASN A 101 6.56 14.76 -3.69
CA ASN A 101 6.68 16.21 -3.88
C ASN A 101 6.64 16.95 -2.54
N ARG A 102 5.72 16.57 -1.65
CA ARG A 102 5.62 17.13 -0.29
C ARG A 102 6.89 16.84 0.52
N ALA A 103 7.46 15.64 0.39
CA ALA A 103 8.72 15.28 1.05
C ALA A 103 9.92 16.15 0.60
N ARG A 104 9.91 16.67 -0.64
CA ARG A 104 10.97 17.58 -1.14
C ARG A 104 10.95 18.95 -0.48
N GLU A 105 9.84 19.35 0.14
CA GLU A 105 9.74 20.63 0.87
C GLU A 105 10.68 20.64 2.09
N PHE A 106 11.08 19.46 2.57
CA PHE A 106 11.97 19.29 3.72
C PHE A 106 13.46 19.22 3.36
N ASP A 107 13.84 19.32 2.07
CA ASP A 107 15.23 19.16 1.61
C ASP A 107 16.22 20.15 2.24
N LYS A 108 15.73 21.31 2.68
CA LYS A 108 16.53 22.38 3.30
C LYS A 108 16.21 22.60 4.78
N VAL A 109 15.41 21.71 5.37
CA VAL A 109 14.96 21.81 6.77
C VAL A 109 15.80 20.86 7.61
N ALA A 110 16.28 21.33 8.76
CA ALA A 110 16.95 20.46 9.73
C ALA A 110 15.90 19.51 10.34
N VAL A 111 16.11 18.21 10.19
CA VAL A 111 15.23 17.14 10.71
C VAL A 111 16.05 16.15 11.53
N SER A 112 15.38 15.38 12.39
CA SER A 112 16.02 14.26 13.10
C SER A 112 16.52 13.21 12.09
N GLU A 113 17.50 12.40 12.49
CA GLU A 113 18.04 11.35 11.61
C GLU A 113 16.95 10.36 11.17
N GLU A 114 16.06 10.00 12.09
CA GLU A 114 14.95 9.08 11.83
C GLU A 114 13.94 9.67 10.83
N ALA A 115 13.51 10.92 11.04
CA ALA A 115 12.60 11.61 10.12
C ALA A 115 13.25 11.82 8.75
N GLY A 116 14.54 12.17 8.71
CA GLY A 116 15.30 12.32 7.46
C GLY A 116 15.34 11.03 6.65
N ARG A 117 15.53 9.88 7.30
CA ARG A 117 15.51 8.56 6.65
C ARG A 117 14.12 8.23 6.09
N ALA A 118 13.06 8.48 6.86
CA ALA A 118 11.69 8.25 6.41
C ALA A 118 11.34 9.13 5.20
N LEU A 119 11.69 10.42 5.24
CA LEU A 119 11.48 11.36 4.14
C LEU A 119 12.27 10.96 2.89
N ASP A 120 13.49 10.44 3.03
CA ASP A 120 14.28 9.97 1.88
C ASP A 120 13.61 8.76 1.19
N ILE A 121 13.05 7.83 1.96
CA ILE A 121 12.27 6.71 1.43
C ILE A 121 11.03 7.22 0.69
N ILE A 122 10.27 8.14 1.28
CA ILE A 122 9.06 8.71 0.67
C ILE A 122 9.42 9.42 -0.64
N ARG A 123 10.50 10.22 -0.63
CA ARG A 123 10.97 10.99 -1.79
C ARG A 123 11.45 10.11 -2.95
N ARG A 124 12.07 8.97 -2.65
CA ARG A 124 12.67 8.05 -3.65
C ARG A 124 11.79 6.85 -4.01
N GLY A 125 10.69 6.60 -3.31
CA GLY A 125 9.96 5.32 -3.35
C GLY A 125 9.35 4.91 -4.70
N GLY A 126 9.45 5.72 -5.75
CA GLY A 126 8.97 5.40 -7.10
C GLY A 126 9.98 4.60 -7.92
N VAL A 127 9.51 3.53 -8.58
CA VAL A 127 10.32 2.69 -9.48
C VAL A 127 10.66 3.35 -10.82
N THR A 128 9.96 4.43 -11.17
CA THR A 128 10.19 5.22 -12.38
C THR A 128 10.17 6.71 -12.03
N PRO A 129 10.99 7.55 -12.70
CA PRO A 129 10.93 9.00 -12.51
C PRO A 129 9.58 9.51 -13.02
N MET A 130 8.63 9.69 -12.11
CA MET A 130 7.29 10.16 -12.47
C MET A 130 7.31 11.65 -12.85
N PRO A 131 6.72 12.02 -13.99
CA PRO A 131 6.57 13.40 -14.38
C PRO A 131 5.83 14.25 -13.33
N ARG A 132 6.23 15.52 -13.17
CA ARG A 132 5.52 16.47 -12.28
C ARG A 132 4.14 16.88 -12.80
N ALA A 133 3.97 16.90 -14.12
CA ALA A 133 2.70 17.27 -14.76
C ALA A 133 1.72 16.08 -14.74
N ALA A 134 0.48 16.33 -14.30
CA ALA A 134 -0.52 15.27 -14.07
C ALA A 134 -0.98 14.60 -15.38
N ASP A 135 -1.07 15.36 -16.46
CA ASP A 135 -1.31 14.86 -17.81
C ASP A 135 -0.23 13.88 -18.26
N LYS A 136 1.04 14.21 -18.03
CA LYS A 136 2.18 13.33 -18.36
C LYS A 136 2.24 12.09 -17.49
N ARG A 137 1.79 12.15 -16.23
CA ARG A 137 1.62 10.95 -15.41
C ARG A 137 0.53 10.04 -15.91
N ARG A 138 -0.63 10.59 -16.30
CA ARG A 138 -1.72 9.79 -16.89
C ARG A 138 -1.26 9.10 -18.17
N GLU A 139 -0.56 9.82 -19.03
CA GLU A 139 0.02 9.26 -20.25
C GLU A 139 1.02 8.13 -19.96
N LEU A 140 1.98 8.37 -19.05
CA LEU A 140 2.95 7.36 -18.63
C LEU A 140 2.27 6.12 -18.04
N ASN A 141 1.28 6.29 -17.17
CA ASN A 141 0.57 5.18 -16.57
C ASN A 141 -0.21 4.37 -17.61
N ALA A 142 -0.87 5.04 -18.56
CA ALA A 142 -1.53 4.37 -19.68
C ALA A 142 -0.55 3.59 -20.56
N ILE A 143 0.69 4.09 -20.75
CA ILE A 143 1.75 3.35 -21.45
C ILE A 143 2.16 2.11 -20.64
N LEU A 144 2.46 2.26 -19.34
CA LEU A 144 2.88 1.15 -18.47
C LEU A 144 1.82 0.05 -18.37
N THR A 145 0.54 0.42 -18.27
CA THR A 145 -0.58 -0.52 -18.34
C THR A 145 -0.61 -1.24 -19.68
N ARG A 146 -0.61 -0.52 -20.81
CA ARG A 146 -0.63 -1.16 -22.14
C ARG A 146 0.56 -2.07 -22.37
N MET A 147 1.75 -1.70 -21.90
CA MET A 147 2.95 -2.56 -21.97
C MET A 147 2.75 -3.87 -21.21
N ARG A 148 2.22 -3.79 -19.99
CA ARG A 148 1.92 -4.95 -19.15
C ARG A 148 0.84 -5.83 -19.77
N ASP A 149 -0.25 -5.23 -20.23
CA ASP A 149 -1.36 -5.98 -20.82
C ASP A 149 -0.92 -6.70 -22.10
N ARG A 150 -0.14 -6.03 -22.97
CA ARG A 150 0.49 -6.65 -24.14
C ARG A 150 1.41 -7.80 -23.78
N TYR A 151 2.19 -7.65 -22.70
CA TYR A 151 3.08 -8.71 -22.24
C TYR A 151 2.31 -9.93 -21.73
N ILE A 152 1.21 -9.72 -20.99
CA ILE A 152 0.40 -10.79 -20.40
C ILE A 152 -0.51 -11.46 -21.43
N ALA A 153 -0.99 -10.71 -22.44
CA ALA A 153 -1.86 -11.21 -23.49
C ALA A 153 -1.12 -11.97 -24.61
N ARG A 154 0.22 -12.03 -24.56
CA ARG A 154 1.02 -12.64 -25.63
C ARG A 154 0.75 -14.14 -25.74
N GLN A 155 0.33 -14.56 -26.93
CA GLN A 155 0.25 -15.96 -27.32
C GLN A 155 1.33 -16.24 -28.38
N PHE A 156 1.96 -17.42 -28.28
CA PHE A 156 2.90 -17.91 -29.29
C PHE A 156 2.22 -19.05 -30.03
N CYS A 157 2.17 -18.94 -31.36
CA CYS A 157 1.55 -19.93 -32.23
C CYS A 157 2.63 -20.93 -32.66
N SER A 158 2.34 -22.24 -32.62
CA SER A 158 3.23 -23.25 -33.22
C SER A 158 3.15 -23.19 -34.76
N ALA A 159 4.15 -23.75 -35.47
CA ALA A 159 4.16 -23.76 -36.93
C ALA A 159 2.86 -24.34 -37.53
N ASP A 160 2.37 -25.45 -36.94
CA ASP A 160 1.12 -26.10 -37.35
C ASP A 160 -0.15 -25.25 -37.07
N GLN A 161 -0.09 -24.36 -36.07
CA GLN A 161 -1.17 -23.43 -35.75
C GLN A 161 -1.15 -22.19 -36.66
N ALA A 162 0.03 -21.80 -37.16
CA ALA A 162 0.17 -20.72 -38.13
C ALA A 162 -0.35 -21.14 -39.52
N GLU A 163 -0.12 -22.41 -39.93
CA GLU A 163 -0.62 -22.93 -41.21
C GLU A 163 -2.13 -23.16 -41.25
N ASN A 164 -2.77 -23.45 -40.11
CA ASN A 164 -4.21 -23.74 -40.03
C ASN A 164 -5.07 -22.57 -39.57
N ALA A 165 -4.51 -21.36 -39.42
CA ALA A 165 -5.26 -20.16 -39.09
C ALA A 165 -6.11 -19.72 -40.29
N THR A 166 -7.25 -20.38 -40.49
CA THR A 166 -8.29 -19.90 -41.40
C THR A 166 -9.02 -18.74 -40.73
N GLU A 167 -9.38 -17.74 -41.52
CA GLU A 167 -9.95 -16.42 -41.16
C GLU A 167 -11.05 -16.47 -40.06
N THR A 168 -11.72 -17.60 -39.88
CA THR A 168 -12.77 -17.83 -38.88
C THR A 168 -12.27 -18.02 -37.44
N SER A 169 -11.04 -18.50 -37.20
CA SER A 169 -10.52 -18.65 -35.82
C SER A 169 -10.07 -17.33 -35.20
N LEU A 170 -10.03 -16.25 -36.00
CA LEU A 170 -9.78 -14.90 -35.52
C LEU A 170 -11.01 -14.35 -34.76
N VAL A 171 -12.23 -14.70 -35.20
CA VAL A 171 -13.47 -14.10 -34.71
C VAL A 171 -13.85 -14.52 -33.28
N GLU A 172 -13.52 -15.74 -32.84
CA GLU A 172 -13.79 -16.16 -31.45
C GLU A 172 -12.81 -15.56 -30.43
N SER A 173 -11.69 -14.99 -30.89
CA SER A 173 -10.77 -14.21 -30.05
C SER A 173 -11.02 -12.68 -30.12
N GLU A 174 -11.86 -12.24 -31.07
CA GLU A 174 -12.13 -10.83 -31.38
C GLU A 174 -13.28 -10.20 -30.57
N ALA A 175 -13.87 -10.94 -29.61
CA ALA A 175 -14.87 -10.32 -28.74
C ALA A 175 -14.27 -9.23 -27.82
N GLU A 176 -12.94 -9.22 -27.56
CA GLU A 176 -12.33 -8.14 -26.80
C GLU A 176 -10.79 -8.03 -26.91
N ALA A 177 -10.25 -8.02 -28.13
CA ALA A 177 -8.81 -7.84 -28.34
C ALA A 177 -8.53 -6.78 -29.42
N ASP A 178 -8.42 -5.54 -28.96
CA ASP A 178 -7.83 -4.43 -29.70
C ASP A 178 -6.38 -4.79 -30.09
N GLU A 179 -6.19 -5.20 -31.34
CA GLU A 179 -4.94 -5.28 -32.13
C GLU A 179 -3.74 -6.09 -31.55
N THR A 180 -3.84 -6.65 -30.34
CA THR A 180 -2.68 -7.11 -29.55
C THR A 180 -2.55 -8.61 -29.40
N ILE A 181 -3.57 -9.39 -29.74
CA ILE A 181 -3.47 -10.84 -29.91
C ILE A 181 -3.10 -11.12 -31.38
N ARG A 182 -2.01 -10.52 -31.86
CA ARG A 182 -1.41 -10.93 -33.14
C ARG A 182 -0.45 -12.07 -32.84
N CYS A 183 -0.64 -13.24 -33.43
CA CYS A 183 0.35 -14.32 -33.41
C CYS A 183 1.72 -13.71 -33.77
N LEU A 184 2.65 -13.75 -32.83
CA LEU A 184 4.03 -13.33 -33.11
C LEU A 184 4.71 -14.51 -33.76
N ASP A 185 4.78 -14.44 -35.09
CA ASP A 185 5.39 -15.45 -35.94
C ASP A 185 6.88 -15.62 -35.60
N TYR A 186 7.23 -16.83 -35.16
CA TYR A 186 8.58 -17.20 -34.76
C TYR A 186 9.57 -17.10 -35.94
N ALA A 187 9.09 -17.14 -37.18
CA ALA A 187 9.90 -17.08 -38.40
C ALA A 187 10.56 -15.71 -38.67
N THR A 188 10.17 -14.65 -37.95
CA THR A 188 10.72 -13.29 -38.15
C THR A 188 11.85 -12.93 -37.17
N LEU A 189 12.21 -13.84 -36.26
CA LEU A 189 13.23 -13.62 -35.21
C LEU A 189 14.57 -14.33 -35.47
N THR A 190 14.77 -14.87 -36.68
CA THR A 190 16.03 -15.47 -37.16
C THR A 190 16.45 -14.81 -38.46
#